data_AF-A0A9W8L5N0-F1
#
_entry.id   AF-A0A9W8L5N0-F1
#
_cell.length_a   1.000
_cell.length_b   1.000
_cell.length_c   1.000
_cell.angle_alpha   90.00
_cell.angle_beta   90.00
_cell.angle_gamma   90.00
#
_symmetry.space_group_name_H-M   'P 1'
#
loop_
_entity.id
_entity.type
_entity.pdbx_description
1 polymer ?
#
loop_
_entity_poly.entity_id
_entity_poly.type
_entity_poly.pdbx_seq_one_letter_code
_entity_poly.pdbx_strand_id
1 'polypeptide(L)'
;MDHYQQQLDARHAEMPATRKEGASPATAKPRVSRVTKKKGELLTEDEKKANHIASEQKRRQNIRTGYDQLIQIVPTLTPSQRSEALILQKTVEYIKYLLMEREILEGQLKDASH
;
A
#
# COMPACT_ATOMS: atom_id res chain seq x y z
N MET A 1 18.33 9.97 -25.16
CA MET A 1 17.70 9.37 -23.97
C MET A 1 18.38 9.85 -22.67
N ASP A 2 19.13 10.96 -22.72
CA ASP A 2 19.90 11.47 -21.57
C ASP A 2 19.26 12.70 -20.92
N HIS A 3 18.39 13.42 -21.64
CA HIS A 3 17.74 14.64 -21.13
C HIS A 3 16.68 14.38 -20.05
N TYR A 4 16.07 13.19 -20.03
CA TYR A 4 15.05 12.84 -19.03
C TYR A 4 15.70 12.50 -17.68
N GLN A 5 16.92 11.98 -17.70
CA GLN A 5 17.68 11.67 -16.48
C GLN A 5 18.21 12.95 -15.82
N GLN A 6 18.69 13.91 -16.62
CA GLN A 6 19.19 15.19 -16.11
C GLN A 6 18.10 16.07 -15.47
N GLN A 7 16.83 15.87 -15.83
CA GLN A 7 15.71 16.59 -15.21
C GLN A 7 15.26 15.98 -13.87
N LEU A 8 15.59 14.73 -13.57
CA LEU A 8 15.27 14.08 -12.29
C LEU A 8 16.26 14.50 -11.19
N ASP A 9 17.52 14.75 -11.54
CA ASP A 9 18.56 15.19 -10.60
C ASP A 9 18.32 16.63 -10.08
N ALA A 10 17.77 17.51 -10.93
CA ALA A 10 17.56 18.92 -10.59
C ALA A 10 16.40 19.17 -9.60
N ARG A 11 15.46 18.22 -9.44
CA ARG A 11 14.28 18.40 -8.56
C ARG A 11 14.51 17.91 -7.13
N HIS A 12 15.65 17.29 -6.85
CA HIS A 12 15.99 16.77 -5.52
C HIS A 12 16.77 17.76 -4.64
N ALA A 13 17.02 18.98 -5.12
CA ALA A 13 17.94 19.93 -4.51
C ALA A 13 17.32 21.01 -3.60
N GLU A 14 16.00 21.02 -3.35
CA GLU A 14 15.41 22.00 -2.41
C GLU A 14 14.28 21.40 -1.55
N MET A 15 14.60 21.05 -0.30
CA MET A 15 13.65 21.00 0.81
C MET A 15 14.38 21.43 2.11
N PRO A 16 13.89 22.44 2.85
CA PRO A 16 14.56 22.98 4.03
C PRO A 16 14.36 22.11 5.27
N ALA A 17 15.38 22.12 6.14
CA ALA A 17 15.44 21.42 7.41
C ALA A 17 14.44 21.97 8.44
N THR A 18 13.70 21.06 9.10
CA THR A 18 12.96 21.36 10.34
C THR A 18 13.47 20.52 11.51
N ARG A 19 13.39 21.11 12.70
CA ARG A 19 14.24 20.96 13.89
C ARG A 19 13.70 19.90 14.87
N LYS A 20 14.61 19.26 15.62
CA LYS A 20 14.41 18.26 16.70
C LYS A 20 13.62 18.79 17.91
N GLU A 21 12.89 17.89 18.62
CA GLU A 21 13.04 17.59 20.07
C GLU A 21 12.05 16.50 20.59
N GLY A 22 12.46 15.74 21.63
CA GLY A 22 11.58 14.89 22.46
C GLY A 22 12.08 13.46 22.75
N ALA A 23 12.33 13.11 24.02
CA ALA A 23 13.01 11.88 24.48
C ALA A 23 12.11 10.92 25.32
N SER A 24 12.27 9.58 25.10
CA SER A 24 12.25 8.34 25.97
C SER A 24 11.28 8.17 27.18
N PRO A 25 11.08 6.96 27.82
CA PRO A 25 11.81 5.65 27.73
C PRO A 25 11.01 4.29 27.81
N ALA A 26 11.75 3.20 27.52
CA ALA A 26 11.83 1.84 28.11
C ALA A 26 10.66 0.79 28.13
N THR A 27 10.95 -0.41 27.56
CA THR A 27 10.84 -1.75 28.19
C THR A 27 11.56 -2.81 27.33
N ALA A 28 12.13 -3.84 27.94
CA ALA A 28 13.16 -4.74 27.38
C ALA A 28 12.72 -6.22 27.23
N LYS A 29 13.24 -6.94 26.20
CA LYS A 29 13.64 -8.39 26.08
C LYS A 29 13.58 -8.89 24.59
N PRO A 30 14.20 -10.04 24.20
CA PRO A 30 15.63 -10.34 24.05
C PRO A 30 16.09 -10.53 22.57
N ARG A 31 17.40 -10.74 22.40
CA ARG A 31 18.25 -10.65 21.19
C ARG A 31 18.01 -11.75 20.12
N VAL A 32 17.80 -11.32 18.87
CA VAL A 32 18.36 -11.96 17.67
C VAL A 32 19.59 -11.14 17.29
N SER A 33 20.71 -11.78 16.97
CA SER A 33 21.99 -11.15 16.60
C SER A 33 21.86 -10.34 15.30
N ARG A 34 21.29 -9.15 15.42
CA ARG A 34 21.26 -8.12 14.39
C ARG A 34 22.69 -7.58 14.28
N VAL A 35 23.31 -7.74 13.11
CA VAL A 35 24.55 -7.05 12.76
C VAL A 35 24.33 -5.56 13.03
N THR A 36 24.93 -5.07 14.12
CA THR A 36 24.77 -3.69 14.57
C THR A 36 25.64 -2.80 13.70
N LYS A 37 25.08 -2.32 12.58
CA LYS A 37 25.64 -1.17 11.88
C LYS A 37 25.60 0.03 12.81
N LYS A 38 26.75 0.71 12.96
CA LYS A 38 26.85 1.93 13.77
C LYS A 38 25.89 2.98 13.21
N LYS A 39 25.11 3.59 14.11
CA LYS A 39 24.17 4.67 13.82
C LYS A 39 24.96 5.88 13.29
N GLY A 40 25.06 6.02 11.98
CA GLY A 40 25.78 7.11 11.32
C GLY A 40 26.47 6.77 10.01
N GLU A 41 26.65 5.49 9.67
CA GLU A 41 27.16 5.13 8.34
C GLU A 41 26.04 5.26 7.30
N LEU A 42 26.24 6.17 6.34
CA LEU A 42 25.44 6.26 5.13
C LEU A 42 25.43 4.88 4.46
N LEU A 43 24.24 4.40 4.08
CA LEU A 43 24.10 3.15 3.33
C LEU A 43 25.02 3.20 2.10
N THR A 44 25.77 2.13 1.85
CA THR A 44 26.57 2.03 0.62
C THR A 44 25.64 2.05 -0.60
N GLU A 45 26.16 2.41 -1.77
CA GLU A 45 25.33 2.42 -3.00
C GLU A 45 24.73 1.04 -3.30
N ASP A 46 25.48 -0.03 -3.05
CA ASP A 46 24.99 -1.41 -3.17
C ASP A 46 23.85 -1.70 -2.17
N GLU A 47 23.97 -1.20 -0.94
CA GLU A 47 22.94 -1.36 0.08
C GLU A 47 21.68 -0.57 -0.24
N LYS A 48 21.82 0.66 -0.74
CA LYS A 48 20.69 1.46 -1.21
C LYS A 48 19.96 0.76 -2.35
N LYS A 49 20.70 0.24 -3.33
CA LYS A 49 20.14 -0.50 -4.47
C LYS A 49 19.40 -1.76 -4.02
N ALA A 50 20.00 -2.54 -3.11
CA ALA A 50 19.36 -3.73 -2.53
C ALA A 50 18.09 -3.36 -1.76
N ASN A 51 18.12 -2.30 -0.95
CA ASN A 51 16.97 -1.88 -0.17
C ASN A 51 15.83 -1.35 -1.06
N HIS A 52 16.16 -0.63 -2.13
CA HIS A 52 15.20 -0.16 -3.12
C HIS A 52 14.46 -1.33 -3.80
N ILE A 53 15.21 -2.34 -4.26
CA ILE A 53 14.62 -3.55 -4.88
C ILE A 53 13.71 -4.27 -3.89
N ALA A 54 14.16 -4.48 -2.66
CA ALA A 54 13.39 -5.16 -1.63
C ALA A 54 12.10 -4.39 -1.27
N SER A 55 12.19 -3.06 -1.14
CA SER A 55 11.06 -2.20 -0.83
C SER A 55 10.02 -2.21 -1.95
N GLU A 56 10.45 -2.16 -3.20
CA GLU A 56 9.55 -2.21 -4.36
C GLU A 56 8.91 -3.60 -4.53
N GLN A 57 9.66 -4.69 -4.28
CA GLN A 57 9.09 -6.04 -4.29
C GLN A 57 8.00 -6.18 -3.22
N LYS A 58 8.26 -5.70 -1.99
CA LYS A 58 7.27 -5.68 -0.92
C LYS A 58 6.04 -4.86 -1.30
N ARG A 59 6.24 -3.66 -1.86
CA ARG A 59 5.14 -2.81 -2.34
C ARG A 59 4.28 -3.53 -3.37
N ARG A 60 4.90 -4.16 -4.37
CA ARG A 60 4.18 -4.93 -5.42
C ARG A 60 3.44 -6.13 -4.84
N GLN A 61 4.04 -6.84 -3.89
CA GLN A 61 3.38 -7.98 -3.24
C GLN A 61 2.15 -7.54 -2.45
N ASN A 62 2.22 -6.42 -1.73
CA ASN A 62 1.08 -5.88 -1.01
C ASN A 62 -0.07 -5.48 -1.96
N ILE A 63 0.25 -4.85 -3.10
CA ILE A 63 -0.76 -4.52 -4.12
C ILE A 63 -1.43 -5.79 -4.63
N ARG A 64 -0.66 -6.84 -4.94
CA ARG A 64 -1.19 -8.13 -5.40
C ARG A 64 -2.12 -8.76 -4.36
N THR A 65 -1.71 -8.79 -3.09
CA THR A 65 -2.57 -9.29 -2.01
C THR A 65 -3.90 -8.54 -1.93
N GLY A 66 -3.89 -7.21 -2.17
CA GLY A 66 -5.12 -6.42 -2.23
C GLY A 66 -6.05 -6.86 -3.38
N TYR A 67 -5.51 -7.12 -4.56
CA TYR A 67 -6.28 -7.67 -5.68
C TYR A 67 -6.81 -9.08 -5.39
N ASP A 68 -6.01 -9.93 -4.77
CA ASP A 68 -6.43 -11.28 -4.39
C ASP A 68 -7.63 -11.20 -3.41
N GLN A 69 -7.63 -10.26 -2.47
CA GLN A 69 -8.77 -10.01 -1.58
C GLN A 69 -10.02 -9.56 -2.34
N LEU A 70 -9.88 -8.64 -3.30
CA LEU A 70 -11.00 -8.20 -4.14
C LEU A 70 -11.63 -9.38 -4.89
N ILE A 71 -10.82 -10.27 -5.45
CA ILE A 71 -11.29 -11.48 -6.15
C ILE A 71 -12.11 -12.39 -5.23
N GLN A 72 -11.76 -12.50 -3.94
CA GLN A 72 -12.48 -13.34 -2.99
C GLN A 72 -13.84 -12.77 -2.57
N ILE A 73 -13.96 -11.45 -2.46
CA ILE A 73 -15.17 -10.81 -1.90
C ILE A 73 -16.20 -10.41 -2.96
N VAL A 74 -15.79 -10.23 -4.21
CA VAL A 74 -16.68 -9.83 -5.31
C VAL A 74 -17.23 -11.09 -6.00
N PRO A 75 -18.54 -11.40 -5.90
CA PRO A 75 -19.10 -12.66 -6.39
C PRO A 75 -18.99 -12.88 -7.90
N THR A 76 -18.86 -11.79 -8.67
CA THR A 76 -18.74 -11.83 -10.13
C THR A 76 -17.30 -12.05 -10.60
N LEU A 77 -16.34 -12.09 -9.67
CA LEU A 77 -14.96 -12.41 -9.97
C LEU A 77 -14.68 -13.91 -9.80
N THR A 78 -13.77 -14.43 -10.62
CA THR A 78 -13.30 -15.82 -10.55
C THR A 78 -11.84 -15.85 -10.10
N PRO A 79 -11.39 -16.90 -9.38
CA PRO A 79 -9.99 -17.03 -8.95
C PRO A 79 -8.97 -16.99 -10.10
N SER A 80 -9.40 -17.26 -11.33
CA SER A 80 -8.58 -17.20 -12.54
C SER A 80 -8.41 -15.81 -13.14
N GLN A 81 -9.16 -14.80 -12.70
CA GLN A 81 -9.06 -13.45 -13.28
C GLN A 81 -7.78 -12.74 -12.82
N ARG A 82 -7.03 -12.23 -13.79
CA ARG A 82 -5.73 -11.55 -13.57
C ARG A 82 -5.70 -10.11 -14.05
N SER A 83 -6.71 -9.67 -14.79
CA SER A 83 -6.78 -8.31 -15.32
C SER A 83 -7.15 -7.32 -14.22
N GLU A 84 -6.19 -6.47 -13.83
CA GLU A 84 -6.37 -5.42 -12.81
C GLU A 84 -7.55 -4.50 -13.16
N ALA A 85 -7.64 -4.05 -14.42
CA ALA A 85 -8.72 -3.17 -14.87
C ALA A 85 -10.10 -3.83 -14.74
N LEU A 86 -10.21 -5.11 -15.10
CA LEU A 86 -11.46 -5.86 -14.98
C LEU A 86 -11.86 -6.06 -13.52
N ILE A 87 -10.89 -6.39 -12.65
CA ILE A 87 -11.12 -6.57 -11.21
C ILE A 87 -11.68 -5.27 -10.61
N LEU A 88 -11.05 -4.13 -10.90
CA LEU A 88 -11.51 -2.83 -10.43
C LEU A 88 -12.92 -2.50 -10.96
N GLN A 89 -13.17 -2.73 -12.25
CA GLN A 89 -14.49 -2.50 -12.85
C GLN A 89 -15.59 -3.30 -12.15
N LYS A 90 -15.39 -4.61 -11.99
CA LYS A 90 -16.35 -5.51 -11.33
C LYS A 90 -16.55 -5.17 -9.86
N THR A 91 -15.49 -4.71 -9.19
CA THR A 91 -15.58 -4.23 -7.81
C THR A 91 -16.48 -3.00 -7.71
N VAL A 92 -16.35 -2.03 -8.63
CA VAL A 92 -17.21 -0.84 -8.67
C VAL A 92 -18.66 -1.21 -8.98
N GLU A 93 -18.90 -2.14 -9.91
CA GLU A 93 -20.24 -2.66 -10.21
C GLU A 93 -20.87 -3.30 -8.97
N TYR A 94 -20.10 -4.08 -8.20
CA TYR A 94 -20.59 -4.73 -6.99
C TYR A 94 -20.90 -3.75 -5.85
N ILE A 95 -20.08 -2.70 -5.66
CA ILE A 95 -20.38 -1.63 -4.69
C ILE A 95 -21.72 -0.96 -5.02
N LYS A 96 -21.96 -0.64 -6.30
CA LYS A 96 -23.24 -0.04 -6.73
C LYS A 96 -24.43 -0.96 -6.45
N TYR A 97 -24.26 -2.26 -6.69
CA TYR A 97 -25.28 -3.26 -6.37
C TYR A 97 -25.60 -3.29 -4.87
N LEU A 98 -24.58 -3.33 -4.00
CA LEU A 98 -24.76 -3.35 -2.54
C LEU A 98 -25.47 -2.09 -2.03
N LEU A 99 -25.19 -0.92 -2.61
CA LEU A 99 -25.88 0.32 -2.26
C LEU A 99 -27.37 0.29 -2.63
N MET A 100 -27.69 -0.22 -3.82
CA MET A 100 -29.07 -0.40 -4.26
C MET A 100 -29.81 -1.43 -3.38
N GLU A 101 -29.17 -2.57 -3.10
CA GLU A 101 -29.74 -3.61 -2.24
C GLU A 101 -30.03 -3.08 -0.83
N ARG A 102 -29.11 -2.29 -0.27
CA ARG A 102 -29.33 -1.62 1.02
C ARG A 102 -30.57 -0.71 0.98
N GLU A 103 -30.73 0.11 -0.04
CA GLU A 103 -31.88 1.02 -0.15
C GLU A 103 -33.21 0.27 -0.21
N ILE A 104 -33.24 -0.84 -0.98
CA ILE A 104 -34.42 -1.71 -1.07
C ILE A 104 -34.76 -2.31 0.31
N LEU A 105 -33.77 -2.88 1.00
CA LEU A 105 -33.96 -3.50 2.31
C LEU A 105 -34.41 -2.48 3.37
N GLU A 106 -33.83 -1.27 3.35
CA GLU A 106 -34.26 -0.18 4.23
C GLU A 106 -35.70 0.27 3.95
N GLY A 107 -36.14 0.25 2.69
CA GLY A 107 -37.54 0.49 2.32
C GLY A 107 -38.47 -0.57 2.90
N GLN A 108 -38.15 -1.85 2.68
CA GLN A 108 -38.94 -2.97 3.19
C GLN A 108 -39.08 -2.95 4.73
N LEU A 109 -38.01 -2.58 5.43
CA LEU A 109 -38.03 -2.47 6.90
C LEU A 109 -38.99 -1.36 7.38
N LYS A 110 -39.04 -0.23 6.66
CA LYS A 110 -39.95 0.88 7.00
C LYS A 110 -41.42 0.48 6.78
N ASP A 111 -41.69 -0.19 5.66
CA ASP A 111 -43.03 -0.64 5.29
C ASP A 111 -43.54 -1.73 6.25
N ALA A 112 -42.67 -2.65 6.67
CA ALA A 112 -43.01 -3.70 7.64
C ALA A 112 -43.13 -3.20 9.10
N SER A 113 -42.69 -1.96 9.36
CA SER A 113 -42.77 -1.33 10.69
C SER A 113 -44.00 -0.42 10.86
N HIS A 114 -44.83 -0.28 9.82
CA HIS A 114 -46.16 0.37 9.87
C HIS A 114 -47.27 -0.68 9.97
#